data_AF-A0A1V1UJL1-F1
#
_entry.id   AF-A0A1V1UJL1-F1
#
_cell.length_a   1.000
_cell.length_b   1.000
_cell.length_c   1.000
_cell.angle_alpha   90.00
_cell.angle_beta   90.00
_cell.angle_gamma   90.00
#
_symmetry.space_group_name_H-M   'P 1'
#
loop_
_entity.id
_entity.type
_entity.pdbx_description
1 polymer ?
#
loop_
_entity_poly.entity_id
_entity_poly.type
_entity_poly.pdbx_seq_one_letter_code
_entity_poly.pdbx_strand_id
1 'polypeptide(L)'
;MTKTLTIIGFLAVFPAGMALADDDCFVPMTDWQPRDAVARLAEENGWVVRRIKIDDGCYEIKGRDAEGRPIEVTVHPSTLEVIEFEFEDEDEDEDDVDDRPRRDRKEDRTND
;
A
#
# COMPACT_ATOMS: atom_id res chain seq x y z
N MET A 1 -35.49 -60.13 -6.72
CA MET A 1 -34.72 -59.63 -5.55
C MET A 1 -34.06 -58.33 -5.97
N THR A 2 -34.48 -57.24 -5.35
CA THR A 2 -34.05 -55.87 -5.63
C THR A 2 -32.67 -55.61 -5.03
N LYS A 3 -31.74 -55.03 -5.80
CA LYS A 3 -30.49 -54.46 -5.26
C LYS A 3 -30.34 -53.04 -5.78
N THR A 4 -30.88 -52.11 -5.02
CA THR A 4 -30.65 -50.66 -5.13
C THR A 4 -29.23 -50.35 -4.72
N LEU A 5 -28.42 -49.79 -5.63
CA LEU A 5 -27.11 -49.22 -5.32
C LEU A 5 -27.30 -47.74 -4.97
N THR A 6 -27.15 -47.43 -3.70
CA THR A 6 -27.20 -46.06 -3.15
C THR A 6 -25.89 -45.35 -3.51
N ILE A 7 -25.93 -44.36 -4.39
CA ILE A 7 -24.81 -43.47 -4.69
C ILE A 7 -24.84 -42.35 -3.64
N ILE A 8 -23.90 -42.37 -2.71
CA ILE A 8 -23.67 -41.27 -1.77
C ILE A 8 -22.83 -40.22 -2.50
N GLY A 9 -23.49 -39.16 -2.97
CA GLY A 9 -22.84 -38.00 -3.57
C GLY A 9 -22.10 -37.19 -2.50
N PHE A 10 -20.78 -37.08 -2.64
CA PHE A 10 -19.94 -36.26 -1.77
C PHE A 10 -20.13 -34.80 -2.17
N LEU A 11 -20.86 -34.03 -1.35
CA LEU A 11 -21.04 -32.60 -1.53
C LEU A 11 -19.72 -31.91 -1.14
N ALA A 12 -18.92 -31.50 -2.12
CA ALA A 12 -17.74 -30.69 -1.88
C ALA A 12 -18.17 -29.29 -1.43
N VAL A 13 -18.05 -29.02 -0.14
CA VAL A 13 -18.14 -27.65 0.41
C VAL A 13 -16.87 -26.93 -0.02
N PHE A 14 -16.98 -26.07 -1.04
CA PHE A 14 -15.94 -25.10 -1.34
C PHE A 14 -15.98 -24.01 -0.25
N PRO A 15 -14.89 -23.81 0.52
CA PRO A 15 -14.80 -22.60 1.33
C PRO A 15 -14.75 -21.42 0.34
N ALA A 16 -15.76 -20.55 0.41
CA ALA A 16 -15.68 -19.24 -0.19
C ALA A 16 -14.56 -18.49 0.55
N GLY A 17 -13.43 -18.30 -0.13
CA GLY A 17 -12.39 -17.39 0.37
C GLY A 17 -13.00 -16.00 0.48
N MET A 18 -12.94 -15.42 1.67
CA MET A 18 -13.25 -14.01 1.86
C MET A 18 -12.17 -13.22 1.14
N ALA A 19 -12.53 -12.55 0.04
CA ALA A 19 -11.74 -11.46 -0.49
C ALA A 19 -11.99 -10.26 0.45
N LEU A 20 -11.14 -10.11 1.46
CA LEU A 20 -11.07 -8.88 2.23
C LEU A 20 -10.35 -7.87 1.33
N ALA A 21 -11.09 -6.87 0.85
CA ALA A 21 -10.47 -5.59 0.52
C ALA A 21 -10.18 -4.95 1.89
N ASP A 22 -9.02 -5.25 2.45
CA ASP A 22 -8.56 -4.65 3.69
C ASP A 22 -8.24 -3.19 3.35
N ASP A 23 -8.79 -2.23 4.11
CA ASP A 23 -8.22 -0.88 4.12
C ASP A 23 -6.83 -1.04 4.78
N ASP A 24 -5.81 -1.25 3.95
CA ASP A 24 -4.53 -1.83 4.40
C ASP A 24 -3.87 -0.92 5.47
N CYS A 25 -3.45 -1.54 6.58
CA CYS A 25 -2.75 -0.91 7.71
C CYS A 25 -3.55 0.04 8.64
N PHE A 26 -4.80 -0.25 9.02
CA PHE A 26 -5.48 0.55 10.06
C PHE A 26 -4.85 0.39 11.46
N VAL A 27 -3.83 1.22 11.74
CA VAL A 27 -3.06 1.25 12.99
C VAL A 27 -3.13 2.66 13.60
N PRO A 28 -3.39 2.82 14.91
CA PRO A 28 -3.31 4.12 15.57
C PRO A 28 -1.92 4.75 15.41
N MET A 29 -1.84 6.04 15.05
CA MET A 29 -0.55 6.75 14.86
C MET A 29 0.42 6.66 16.04
N THR A 30 -0.07 6.39 17.26
CA THR A 30 0.77 6.17 18.45
C THR A 30 1.59 4.89 18.38
N ASP A 31 1.16 3.92 17.59
CA ASP A 31 1.77 2.60 17.44
C ASP A 31 2.63 2.50 16.17
N TRP A 32 2.72 3.61 15.42
CA TRP A 32 3.55 3.70 14.23
C TRP A 32 5.02 3.81 14.61
N GLN A 33 5.83 3.05 13.89
CA GLN A 33 7.27 3.20 13.94
C GLN A 33 7.66 4.54 13.31
N PRO A 34 8.71 5.20 13.83
CA PRO A 34 9.19 6.44 13.23
C PRO A 34 9.77 6.20 11.83
N ARG A 35 9.75 7.24 10.98
CA ARG A 35 10.21 7.15 9.59
C ARG A 35 11.68 6.75 9.43
N ASP A 36 12.52 6.99 10.44
CA ASP A 36 13.92 6.52 10.44
C ASP A 36 14.00 4.99 10.54
N ALA A 37 13.02 4.34 11.16
CA ALA A 37 12.96 2.88 11.21
C ALA A 37 12.62 2.29 9.83
N VAL A 38 11.75 2.94 9.07
CA VAL A 38 11.45 2.59 7.67
C VAL A 38 12.66 2.83 6.77
N ALA A 39 13.36 3.95 6.95
CA ALA A 39 14.61 4.23 6.21
C ALA A 39 15.68 3.17 6.49
N ARG A 40 15.83 2.76 7.77
CA ARG A 40 16.76 1.69 8.15
C ARG A 40 16.37 0.33 7.56
N LEU A 41 15.07 -0.01 7.54
CA LEU A 41 14.58 -1.21 6.85
C LEU A 41 15.03 -1.20 5.38
N ALA A 42 14.88 -0.07 4.69
CA ALA A 42 15.30 0.07 3.30
C ALA A 42 16.83 -0.10 3.14
N GLU A 43 17.63 0.53 4.00
CA GLU A 43 19.09 0.38 4.01
C GLU A 43 19.52 -1.08 4.23
N GLU A 44 18.87 -1.78 5.16
CA GLU A 44 19.12 -3.20 5.46
C GLU A 44 18.81 -4.11 4.26
N ASN A 45 17.86 -3.71 3.42
CA ASN A 45 17.53 -4.41 2.16
C ASN A 45 18.34 -3.93 0.95
N GLY A 46 19.25 -2.96 1.13
CA GLY A 46 20.08 -2.42 0.06
C GLY A 46 19.33 -1.51 -0.91
N TRP A 47 18.22 -0.91 -0.49
CA TRP A 47 17.43 0.01 -1.30
C TRP A 47 17.87 1.45 -1.11
N VAL A 48 17.89 2.20 -2.21
CA VAL A 48 18.11 3.65 -2.22
C VAL A 48 16.76 4.34 -2.14
N VAL A 49 16.46 4.88 -0.96
CA VAL A 49 15.20 5.60 -0.71
C VAL A 49 15.20 6.95 -1.43
N ARG A 50 14.18 7.19 -2.28
CA ARG A 50 13.89 8.49 -2.88
C ARG A 50 12.88 9.26 -2.05
N ARG A 51 11.81 8.58 -1.63
CA ARG A 51 10.73 9.14 -0.82
C ARG A 51 10.16 8.06 0.09
N ILE A 52 9.71 8.47 1.26
CA ILE A 52 8.79 7.69 2.09
C ILE A 52 7.50 8.51 2.15
N LYS A 53 6.33 7.94 1.94
CA LYS A 53 5.05 8.64 2.18
C LYS A 53 4.13 7.78 3.05
N ILE A 54 3.03 8.37 3.46
CA ILE A 54 1.94 7.66 4.13
C ILE A 54 0.82 7.63 3.10
N ASP A 55 0.38 6.42 2.73
CA ASP A 55 -0.63 6.18 1.71
C ASP A 55 -1.59 5.12 2.23
N ASP A 56 -2.89 5.42 2.20
CA ASP A 56 -3.99 4.58 2.70
C ASP A 56 -3.82 3.94 4.09
N GLY A 57 -2.95 4.51 4.95
CA GLY A 57 -2.68 4.00 6.30
C GLY A 57 -1.40 3.19 6.43
N CYS A 58 -0.67 2.95 5.33
CA CYS A 58 0.63 2.30 5.32
C CYS A 58 1.77 3.30 5.11
N TYR A 59 3.00 2.86 5.35
CA TYR A 59 4.17 3.53 4.77
C TYR A 59 4.39 3.03 3.35
N GLU A 60 4.75 3.92 2.44
CA GLU A 60 5.17 3.55 1.09
C GLU A 60 6.57 4.11 0.83
N ILE A 61 7.47 3.26 0.35
CA ILE A 61 8.85 3.60 -0.01
C ILE A 61 8.94 3.62 -1.53
N LYS A 62 9.16 4.80 -2.12
CA LYS A 62 9.59 4.93 -3.51
C LYS A 62 11.11 5.03 -3.57
N GLY A 63 11.75 4.24 -4.40
CA GLY A 63 13.21 4.17 -4.42
C GLY A 63 13.77 3.32 -5.55
N ARG A 64 15.01 2.85 -5.35
CA ARG A 64 15.65 1.89 -6.24
C ARG A 64 16.21 0.71 -5.47
N ASP A 65 16.13 -0.48 -6.03
CA ASP A 65 16.72 -1.67 -5.43
C ASP A 65 18.26 -1.69 -5.59
N ALA A 66 18.90 -2.75 -5.08
CA ALA A 66 20.35 -2.93 -5.17
C ALA A 66 20.88 -3.05 -6.62
N GLU A 67 20.01 -3.37 -7.58
CA GLU A 67 20.33 -3.45 -9.02
C GLU A 67 20.05 -2.13 -9.75
N GLY A 68 19.50 -1.14 -9.04
CA GLY A 68 19.14 0.18 -9.57
C GLY A 68 17.77 0.25 -10.23
N ARG A 69 16.94 -0.80 -10.13
CA ARG A 69 15.57 -0.81 -10.67
C ARG A 69 14.66 0.03 -9.77
N PRO A 70 13.76 0.85 -10.33
CA PRO A 70 12.77 1.59 -9.55
C PRO A 70 11.81 0.62 -8.85
N ILE A 71 11.45 0.94 -7.61
CA ILE A 71 10.58 0.12 -6.75
C ILE A 71 9.62 1.00 -5.94
N GLU A 72 8.43 0.47 -5.72
CA GLU A 72 7.47 0.92 -4.72
C GLU A 72 7.29 -0.20 -3.69
N VAL A 73 7.40 0.12 -2.41
CA VAL A 73 7.30 -0.88 -1.34
C VAL A 73 6.35 -0.39 -0.26
N THR A 74 5.26 -1.11 -0.06
CA THR A 74 4.29 -0.84 1.00
C THR A 74 4.68 -1.59 2.27
N VAL A 75 4.75 -0.86 3.39
CA VAL A 75 5.28 -1.32 4.67
C VAL A 75 4.26 -1.06 5.78
N HIS A 76 3.97 -2.11 6.55
CA HIS A 76 3.09 -2.02 7.71
C HIS A 76 3.67 -1.09 8.78
N PRO A 77 2.93 -0.08 9.25
CA PRO A 77 3.49 1.01 10.04
C PRO A 77 3.93 0.60 11.45
N SER A 78 3.33 -0.42 12.06
CA SER A 78 3.68 -0.85 13.43
C SER A 78 4.79 -1.90 13.46
N THR A 79 4.79 -2.79 12.47
CA THR A 79 5.62 -4.00 12.46
C THR A 79 6.80 -3.90 11.51
N LEU A 80 6.79 -2.95 10.58
CA LEU A 80 7.75 -2.84 9.47
C LEU A 80 7.74 -4.04 8.52
N GLU A 81 6.65 -4.81 8.50
CA GLU A 81 6.47 -5.89 7.54
C GLU A 81 6.25 -5.32 6.14
N VAL A 82 6.95 -5.86 5.15
CA VAL A 82 6.70 -5.54 3.74
C VAL A 82 5.42 -6.25 3.31
N ILE A 83 4.39 -5.46 3.00
CA ILE A 83 3.08 -5.95 2.56
C ILE A 83 3.08 -6.16 1.06
N GLU A 84 3.64 -5.19 0.33
CA GLU A 84 3.69 -5.20 -1.13
C GLU A 84 5.04 -4.70 -1.64
N PHE A 85 5.47 -5.24 -2.77
CA PHE A 85 6.71 -4.87 -3.43
C PHE A 85 6.48 -4.89 -4.94
N GLU A 86 6.59 -3.73 -5.56
CA GLU A 86 6.35 -3.54 -6.98
C GLU A 86 7.58 -2.91 -7.65
N PHE A 87 7.77 -3.25 -8.93
CA PHE A 87 8.73 -2.55 -9.78
C PHE A 87 7.95 -1.50 -10.57
N GLU A 88 8.32 -0.23 -10.42
CA GLU A 88 7.71 0.86 -11.18
C GLU A 88 8.32 0.95 -12.60
N ASP A 89 7.62 1.60 -13.53
CA ASP A 89 8.22 2.02 -14.79
C ASP A 89 9.01 3.33 -14.60
N GLU A 90 10.06 3.57 -15.40
CA GLU A 90 10.95 4.74 -15.25
C GLU A 90 10.24 6.10 -15.39
N ASP A 91 9.02 6.11 -15.93
CA ASP A 91 8.26 7.30 -16.31
C ASP A 91 7.29 7.80 -15.21
N GLU A 92 7.05 7.02 -14.15
CA GLU A 92 6.09 7.35 -13.08
C GLU A 92 6.72 8.20 -11.95
N ASP A 93 7.97 8.64 -12.15
CA ASP A 93 8.73 9.44 -11.21
C ASP A 93 8.25 10.91 -11.09
N GLU A 94 7.33 11.37 -11.95
CA GLU A 94 6.81 12.75 -12.00
C GLU A 94 5.72 13.02 -10.93
N ASP A 95 6.19 13.44 -9.76
CA ASP A 95 5.56 14.44 -8.90
C ASP A 95 4.05 14.31 -8.61
N ASP A 96 3.70 13.53 -7.58
CA ASP A 96 2.56 13.88 -6.72
C ASP A 96 2.75 15.32 -6.22
N VAL A 97 2.06 16.25 -6.89
CA VAL A 97 1.98 17.66 -6.51
C VAL A 97 1.18 17.73 -5.21
N ASP A 98 1.87 17.52 -4.10
CA ASP A 98 1.36 17.74 -2.75
C ASP A 98 0.87 19.20 -2.63
N ASP A 99 -0.44 19.32 -2.42
CA ASP A 99 -1.12 20.38 -1.68
C ASP A 99 -0.72 21.85 -1.99
N ARG A 100 -1.35 22.44 -3.02
CA ARG A 100 -1.59 23.89 -2.98
C ARG A 100 -3.03 24.16 -2.55
N PRO A 101 -3.29 24.69 -1.34
CA PRO A 101 -4.54 25.38 -1.09
C PRO A 101 -4.54 26.61 -2.00
N ARG A 102 -5.37 26.60 -3.03
CA ARG A 102 -5.65 27.83 -3.81
C ARG A 102 -6.30 28.80 -2.84
N ARG A 103 -5.46 29.70 -2.30
CA ARG A 103 -5.82 30.89 -1.52
C ARG A 103 -7.14 31.46 -2.03
N ASP A 104 -8.07 31.61 -1.11
CA ASP A 104 -9.24 32.47 -1.26
C ASP A 104 -8.84 33.83 -1.85
N ARG A 105 -9.07 34.00 -3.15
CA ARG A 105 -9.09 35.34 -3.74
C ARG A 105 -10.51 35.88 -3.59
N LYS A 106 -10.81 36.33 -2.37
CA LYS A 106 -11.72 37.46 -2.18
C LYS A 106 -11.10 38.64 -2.93
N GLU A 107 -11.57 38.91 -4.13
CA GLU A 107 -11.44 40.24 -4.73
C GLU A 107 -12.78 40.58 -5.36
N ASP A 108 -13.49 41.39 -4.58
CA ASP A 108 -14.77 42.00 -4.81
C ASP A 108 -14.90 42.48 -6.28
N ARG A 109 -15.77 41.82 -7.04
CA ARG A 109 -16.36 42.41 -8.23
C ARG A 109 -17.63 43.13 -7.77
N THR A 110 -17.58 44.45 -7.65
CA THR A 110 -18.39 45.39 -8.44
C THR A 110 -18.17 46.81 -7.94
N ASN A 111 -17.54 47.62 -8.77
CA ASN A 111 -17.74 49.06 -8.79
C ASN A 111 -18.67 49.32 -9.99
N ASP A 112 -19.97 49.44 -9.73
CA ASP A 112 -20.96 50.13 -10.58
C ASP A 112 -22.07 50.69 -9.67
#